data_AF-A0ABD1ECD9-F1
#
_entry.id   AF-A0ABD1ECD9-F1
#
_cell.length_a   1.000
_cell.length_b   1.000
_cell.length_c   1.000
_cell.angle_alpha   90.00
_cell.angle_beta   90.00
_cell.angle_gamma   90.00
#
_symmetry.space_group_name_H-M   'P 1'
#
loop_
_entity.id
_entity.type
_entity.pdbx_description
1 polymer ?
#
loop_
_entity_poly.entity_id
_entity_poly.type
_entity_poly.pdbx_seq_one_letter_code
_entity_poly.pdbx_strand_id
1 'polypeptide(L)'
;MKSNLLNQKVQAALKKAVVTENFETLQSIPPYEVPKRRLQAERKKEREKTKGKNWFGLPATEMTEEVKRDLEIIQMRSVLDPKHFYKKNDLKVLPKYFQVGKVLDSPLEFYSNRLTKKERKKTLVDELLADAEFQKYNKRKYKEIMEEKQKTHYKSWRQAKRLKKKKK
;
A
#
# COMPACT_ATOMS: atom_id res chain seq x y z
N MET A 1 13.00 39.98 35.94
CA MET A 1 12.21 39.37 34.84
C MET A 1 12.64 39.79 33.42
N LYS A 2 13.08 41.03 33.16
CA LYS A 2 13.47 41.50 31.82
C LYS A 2 14.72 40.81 31.21
N SER A 3 15.67 40.36 32.05
CA SER A 3 16.92 39.71 31.60
C SER A 3 16.70 38.36 30.92
N ASN A 4 15.74 37.56 31.41
CA ASN A 4 15.47 36.23 30.88
C ASN A 4 14.83 36.30 29.47
N LEU A 5 13.98 37.31 29.26
CA LEU A 5 13.39 37.60 27.94
C LEU A 5 14.44 38.07 26.92
N LEU A 6 15.45 38.83 27.38
CA LEU A 6 16.55 39.28 26.54
C LEU A 6 17.41 38.09 26.08
N ASN A 7 17.74 37.18 27.00
CA ASN A 7 18.49 35.95 26.70
C ASN A 7 17.73 35.02 25.74
N GLN A 8 16.41 34.86 25.90
CA GLN A 8 15.60 34.11 24.95
C GLN A 8 15.62 34.72 23.53
N LYS A 9 15.56 36.05 23.43
CA LYS A 9 15.67 36.76 22.14
C LYS A 9 17.05 36.59 21.51
N VAL A 10 18.12 36.68 22.30
CA VAL A 10 19.50 36.47 21.84
C VAL A 10 19.69 35.03 21.37
N GLN A 11 19.22 34.03 22.12
CA GLN A 11 19.27 32.63 21.70
C GLN A 11 18.45 32.38 20.43
N ALA A 12 17.29 33.02 20.26
CA ALA A 12 16.49 32.92 19.05
C ALA A 12 17.20 33.55 17.82
N ALA A 13 17.98 34.62 18.02
CA ALA A 13 18.79 35.23 16.98
C ALA A 13 20.00 34.35 16.62
N LEU A 14 20.71 33.80 17.62
CA LEU A 14 21.84 32.89 17.43
C LEU A 14 21.44 31.61 16.69
N LYS A 15 20.23 31.09 16.90
CA LYS A 15 19.70 29.93 16.15
C LYS A 15 19.57 30.16 14.63
N LYS A 16 19.53 31.42 14.17
CA LYS A 16 19.47 31.76 12.74
C LYS A 16 20.86 32.06 12.14
N ALA A 17 21.91 32.10 12.96
CA ALA A 17 23.26 32.40 12.50
C ALA A 17 23.85 31.22 11.71
N VAL A 18 24.74 31.53 10.75
CA VAL A 18 25.46 30.54 9.94
C VAL A 18 26.47 29.76 10.78
N VAL A 19 27.09 30.44 11.75
CA VAL A 19 28.03 29.84 12.70
C VAL A 19 27.23 29.36 13.91
N THR A 20 27.00 28.05 13.96
CA THR A 20 26.39 27.37 15.11
C THR A 20 27.45 26.65 15.92
N GLU A 21 27.14 26.21 17.14
CA GLU A 21 28.08 25.52 18.05
C GLU A 21 28.76 24.29 17.39
N ASN A 22 28.08 23.64 16.45
CA ASN A 22 28.59 22.48 15.73
C ASN A 22 29.29 22.82 14.39
N PHE A 23 29.45 24.11 14.06
CA PHE A 23 30.01 24.53 12.77
C PHE A 23 31.44 24.03 12.55
N GLU A 24 32.25 23.96 13.61
CA GLU A 24 33.64 23.50 13.57
C GLU A 24 33.77 21.99 13.30
N THR A 25 32.73 21.22 13.60
CA THR A 25 32.70 19.77 13.39
C THR A 25 32.31 19.36 11.95
N LEU A 26 31.91 20.32 11.12
CA LEU A 26 31.47 20.05 9.74
C LEU A 26 32.68 19.73 8.85
N GLN A 27 32.63 18.58 8.17
CA GLN A 27 33.66 18.17 7.20
C GLN A 27 33.78 19.11 5.99
N SER A 28 32.73 19.88 5.68
CA SER A 28 32.71 20.86 4.60
C SER A 28 31.70 21.96 4.91
N ILE A 29 32.08 23.21 4.65
CA ILE A 29 31.22 24.38 4.85
C ILE A 29 30.09 24.32 3.82
N PRO A 30 28.81 24.41 4.23
CA PRO A 30 27.70 24.45 3.28
C PRO A 30 27.81 25.70 2.38
N PRO A 31 27.54 25.58 1.07
CA PRO A 31 27.61 26.71 0.18
C PRO A 31 26.57 27.78 0.55
N TYR A 32 26.98 29.05 0.50
CA TYR A 32 26.13 30.20 0.84
C TYR A 32 24.87 30.27 -0.04
N GLU A 33 25.01 30.00 -1.34
CA GLU A 33 23.90 29.88 -2.27
C GLU A 33 23.79 28.45 -2.81
N VAL A 34 22.58 27.91 -2.75
CA VAL A 34 22.30 26.59 -3.31
C VAL A 34 22.06 26.74 -4.82
N PRO A 35 22.75 25.96 -5.68
CA PRO A 35 22.58 26.09 -7.12
C PRO A 35 21.13 25.81 -7.52
N LYS A 36 20.59 26.58 -8.48
CA LYS A 36 19.18 26.50 -8.92
C LYS A 36 18.74 25.07 -9.23
N ARG A 37 19.61 24.26 -9.83
CA ARG A 37 19.34 22.85 -10.15
C ARG A 37 19.06 22.00 -8.90
N ARG A 38 19.82 22.21 -7.83
CA ARG A 38 19.64 21.49 -6.55
C ARG A 38 18.33 21.91 -5.88
N LEU A 39 18.02 23.20 -5.85
CA LEU A 39 16.74 23.71 -5.35
C LEU A 39 15.54 23.15 -6.14
N GLN A 40 15.64 23.07 -7.46
CA GLN A 40 14.60 22.46 -8.30
C GLN A 40 14.42 20.97 -8.01
N ALA A 41 15.52 20.23 -7.81
CA ALA A 41 15.48 18.82 -7.45
C ALA A 41 14.85 18.60 -6.06
N GLU A 42 15.19 19.42 -5.08
CA GLU A 42 14.60 19.37 -3.73
C GLU A 42 13.09 19.66 -3.78
N ARG A 43 12.67 20.71 -4.49
CA ARG A 43 11.24 21.00 -4.72
C ARG A 43 10.51 19.87 -5.45
N LYS A 44 11.17 19.19 -6.38
CA LYS A 44 10.60 18.02 -7.08
C LYS A 44 10.40 16.87 -6.09
N LYS A 45 11.39 16.57 -5.25
CA LYS A 45 11.28 15.55 -4.20
C LYS A 45 10.14 15.87 -3.22
N GLU A 46 10.02 17.12 -2.78
CA GLU A 46 8.93 17.55 -1.90
C GLU A 46 7.55 17.39 -2.57
N ARG A 47 7.44 17.75 -3.85
CA ARG A 47 6.22 17.53 -4.64
C ARG A 47 5.91 16.04 -4.80
N GLU A 48 6.91 15.18 -4.99
CA GLU A 48 6.70 13.74 -5.14
C GLU A 48 6.23 13.04 -3.87
N LYS A 49 6.37 13.68 -2.69
CA LYS A 49 5.85 13.14 -1.41
C LYS A 49 4.33 13.21 -1.33
N THR A 50 3.68 14.10 -2.07
CA THR A 50 2.22 14.27 -2.00
C THR A 50 1.61 14.38 -3.39
N LYS A 51 0.34 14.05 -3.55
CA LYS A 51 -0.37 14.21 -4.84
C LYS A 51 -0.67 15.69 -5.17
N GLY A 52 -0.36 16.61 -4.26
CA GLY A 52 -0.51 18.06 -4.42
C GLY A 52 -1.77 18.64 -3.77
N LYS A 53 -1.93 19.97 -3.88
CA LYS A 53 -3.01 20.73 -3.22
C LYS A 53 -4.41 20.37 -3.72
N ASN A 54 -4.53 20.05 -5.01
CA ASN A 54 -5.81 19.64 -5.63
C ASN A 54 -6.36 18.33 -5.04
N TRP A 55 -5.50 17.54 -4.38
CA TRP A 55 -5.86 16.30 -3.73
C TRP A 55 -5.53 16.34 -2.24
N PHE A 56 -5.77 17.51 -1.63
CA PHE A 56 -5.63 17.79 -0.19
C PHE A 56 -4.32 17.31 0.45
N GLY A 57 -3.22 17.24 -0.33
CA GLY A 57 -1.93 16.78 0.18
C GLY A 57 -1.85 15.29 0.49
N LEU A 58 -2.61 14.43 -0.22
CA LEU A 58 -2.54 12.98 0.00
C LEU A 58 -1.10 12.46 -0.11
N PRO A 59 -0.60 11.77 0.92
CA PRO A 59 0.79 11.33 0.99
C PRO A 59 1.07 10.14 0.06
N ALA A 60 2.33 10.02 -0.34
CA ALA A 60 2.90 8.80 -0.92
C ALA A 60 3.23 7.84 0.23
N THR A 61 2.26 7.00 0.60
CA THR A 61 2.44 5.99 1.65
C THR A 61 3.44 4.92 1.21
N GLU A 62 4.23 4.42 2.16
CA GLU A 62 5.20 3.36 1.91
C GLU A 62 4.50 2.04 1.57
N MET A 63 5.02 1.34 0.58
CA MET A 63 4.50 0.04 0.13
C MET A 63 5.03 -1.08 1.03
N THR A 64 4.46 -1.23 2.22
CA THR A 64 4.69 -2.42 3.05
C THR A 64 4.09 -3.65 2.38
N GLU A 65 4.59 -4.84 2.72
CA GLU A 65 4.08 -6.08 2.11
C GLU A 65 2.59 -6.33 2.40
N GLU A 66 2.12 -5.99 3.60
CA GLU A 66 0.72 -6.11 4.00
C GLU A 66 -0.18 -5.24 3.12
N VAL A 67 0.19 -3.98 2.97
CA VAL A 67 -0.53 -3.00 2.14
C VAL A 67 -0.50 -3.42 0.67
N LYS A 68 0.61 -3.97 0.19
CA LYS A 68 0.70 -4.50 -1.17
C LYS A 68 -0.30 -5.65 -1.38
N ARG A 69 -0.41 -6.59 -0.45
CA ARG A 69 -1.39 -7.70 -0.52
C ARG A 69 -2.82 -7.16 -0.54
N ASP A 70 -3.14 -6.21 0.33
CA ASP A 70 -4.46 -5.56 0.36
C ASP A 70 -4.80 -4.89 -0.99
N LEU A 71 -3.85 -4.16 -1.58
CA LEU A 71 -4.03 -3.49 -2.86
C LEU A 71 -4.18 -4.47 -4.03
N GLU A 72 -3.43 -5.58 -4.03
CA GLU A 72 -3.58 -6.66 -5.01
C GLU A 72 -4.96 -7.32 -4.91
N ILE A 73 -5.48 -7.53 -3.70
CA ILE A 73 -6.84 -8.05 -3.50
C ILE A 73 -7.88 -7.07 -4.06
N ILE A 74 -7.75 -5.77 -3.81
CA ILE A 74 -8.65 -4.75 -4.38
C ILE A 74 -8.61 -4.76 -5.91
N GLN A 75 -7.44 -4.98 -6.49
CA GLN A 75 -7.28 -5.14 -7.93
C GLN A 75 -7.99 -6.41 -8.43
N MET A 76 -7.92 -7.51 -7.70
CA MET A 76 -8.56 -8.78 -8.03
C MET A 76 -10.02 -8.90 -7.60
N ARG A 77 -10.67 -7.80 -7.16
CA ARG A 77 -12.03 -7.81 -6.60
C ARG A 77 -13.09 -8.50 -7.47
N SER A 78 -12.92 -8.51 -8.78
CA SER A 78 -13.83 -9.18 -9.72
C SER A 78 -13.86 -10.71 -9.60
N VAL A 79 -12.84 -11.31 -8.98
CA VAL A 79 -12.70 -12.77 -8.85
C VAL A 79 -13.10 -13.24 -7.44
N LEU A 80 -13.14 -12.33 -6.46
CA LEU A 80 -13.36 -12.66 -5.06
C LEU A 80 -14.77 -13.22 -4.82
N ASP A 81 -15.80 -12.59 -5.39
CA ASP A 81 -17.18 -13.03 -5.28
C ASP A 81 -17.76 -13.35 -6.68
N PRO A 82 -18.22 -14.58 -6.93
CA PRO A 82 -18.83 -14.95 -8.21
C PRO A 82 -20.16 -14.23 -8.50
N LYS A 83 -20.83 -13.65 -7.50
CA LYS A 83 -22.13 -12.98 -7.65
C LYS A 83 -22.00 -11.49 -7.92
N HIS A 84 -20.87 -10.88 -7.58
CA HIS A 84 -20.67 -9.44 -7.70
C HIS A 84 -19.72 -9.12 -8.86
N PHE A 85 -20.27 -8.46 -9.89
CA PHE A 85 -19.51 -8.03 -11.05
C PHE A 85 -19.15 -6.55 -10.94
N TYR A 86 -17.85 -6.27 -10.90
CA TYR A 86 -17.32 -4.90 -10.89
C TYR A 86 -16.95 -4.43 -12.31
N LYS A 87 -16.90 -3.11 -12.49
CA LYS A 87 -16.24 -2.51 -13.65
C LYS A 87 -14.76 -2.91 -13.67
N LYS A 88 -14.23 -3.12 -14.88
CA LYS A 88 -12.82 -3.45 -15.11
C LYS A 88 -11.92 -2.35 -14.55
N ASN A 89 -10.73 -2.73 -14.09
CA ASN A 89 -9.75 -1.76 -13.60
C ASN A 89 -9.06 -1.05 -14.76
N ASP A 90 -8.97 0.28 -14.67
CA ASP A 90 -8.28 1.10 -15.67
C ASP A 90 -6.75 1.01 -15.52
N LEU A 91 -6.27 0.83 -14.29
CA LEU A 91 -4.85 0.78 -13.96
C LEU A 91 -4.40 -0.67 -13.72
N LYS A 92 -3.34 -1.08 -14.43
CA LYS A 92 -2.65 -2.36 -14.19
C LYS A 92 -1.66 -2.28 -13.03
N VAL A 93 -1.17 -1.09 -12.70
CA VAL A 93 -0.15 -0.84 -11.67
C VAL A 93 -0.82 -0.36 -10.39
N LEU A 94 -0.26 -0.75 -9.24
CA LEU A 94 -0.72 -0.27 -7.94
C LEU A 94 -0.56 1.25 -7.81
N PRO A 95 -1.51 1.95 -7.16
CA PRO A 95 -1.44 3.40 -7.02
C PRO A 95 -0.28 3.82 -6.12
N LYS A 96 0.44 4.89 -6.51
CA LYS A 96 1.54 5.47 -5.71
C LYS A 96 1.07 6.25 -4.48
N TYR A 97 -0.05 6.97 -4.61
CA TYR A 97 -0.61 7.81 -3.55
C TYR A 97 -1.93 7.20 -3.09
N PHE A 98 -1.99 6.79 -1.83
CA PHE A 98 -3.18 6.18 -1.23
C PHE A 98 -3.12 6.34 0.29
N GLN A 99 -4.27 6.21 0.94
CA GLN A 99 -4.38 6.17 2.39
C GLN A 99 -5.33 5.05 2.78
N VAL A 100 -4.98 4.30 3.81
CA VAL A 100 -5.83 3.26 4.37
C VAL A 100 -6.63 3.87 5.53
N GLY A 101 -7.95 3.78 5.44
CA GLY A 101 -8.88 4.27 6.46
C GLY A 101 -9.79 3.15 6.94
N LYS A 102 -10.49 3.41 8.05
CA LYS A 102 -11.52 2.51 8.59
C LYS A 102 -12.86 3.19 8.52
N VAL A 103 -13.90 2.44 8.16
CA VAL A 103 -15.27 2.95 8.17
C VAL A 103 -15.72 3.08 9.62
N LEU A 104 -16.26 4.25 9.97
CA LEU A 104 -16.87 4.49 11.27
C LEU A 104 -18.36 4.13 11.19
N ASP A 105 -18.84 3.32 12.14
CA ASP A 105 -20.23 2.91 12.17
C ASP A 105 -21.15 4.12 12.44
N SER A 106 -22.31 4.14 11.76
CA SER A 106 -23.35 5.12 12.04
C SER A 106 -24.07 4.77 13.35
N PRO A 107 -24.33 5.74 14.25
CA PRO A 107 -25.12 5.50 15.47
C PRO A 107 -26.57 5.05 15.19
N LEU A 108 -27.08 5.30 13.98
CA LEU A 108 -28.48 5.04 13.61
C LEU A 108 -28.75 3.58 13.24
N GLU A 109 -27.72 2.83 12.85
CA GLU A 109 -27.88 1.48 12.29
C GLU A 109 -27.01 0.48 13.07
N PHE A 110 -27.61 -0.14 14.10
CA PHE A 110 -26.87 -0.96 15.05
C PHE A 110 -26.71 -2.43 14.62
N TYR A 111 -27.70 -3.01 13.92
CA TYR A 111 -27.82 -4.47 13.76
C TYR A 111 -27.35 -5.01 12.41
N SER A 112 -27.48 -4.24 11.33
CA SER A 112 -27.23 -4.71 9.96
C SER A 112 -25.81 -4.45 9.48
N ASN A 113 -25.35 -3.19 9.56
CA ASN A 113 -24.09 -2.77 8.95
C ASN A 113 -22.89 -2.80 9.90
N ARG A 114 -23.12 -2.96 11.21
CA ARG A 114 -22.07 -2.87 12.22
C ARG A 114 -21.39 -4.22 12.46
N LEU A 115 -20.08 -4.26 12.25
CA LEU A 115 -19.26 -5.42 12.60
C LEU A 115 -18.99 -5.50 14.10
N THR A 116 -19.02 -6.70 14.67
CA THR A 116 -18.62 -6.93 16.07
C THR A 116 -17.12 -6.77 16.25
N LYS A 117 -16.65 -6.60 17.50
CA LYS A 117 -15.22 -6.44 17.80
C LYS A 117 -14.37 -7.65 17.35
N LYS A 118 -14.97 -8.85 17.26
CA LYS A 118 -14.27 -10.08 16.86
C LYS A 118 -14.08 -10.16 15.34
N GLU A 119 -15.03 -9.64 14.59
CA GLU A 119 -15.01 -9.63 13.12
C GLU A 119 -14.08 -8.56 12.58
N ARG A 120 -13.96 -7.41 13.25
CA ARG A 120 -13.02 -6.34 12.87
C ARG A 120 -11.57 -6.83 12.91
N LYS A 121 -10.88 -6.81 11.77
CA LYS A 121 -9.44 -7.14 11.71
C LYS A 121 -8.60 -5.89 11.43
N LYS A 122 -7.29 -6.09 11.30
CA LYS A 122 -6.32 -5.02 11.02
C LYS A 122 -6.22 -4.74 9.53
N THR A 123 -6.20 -5.78 8.69
CA THR A 123 -6.03 -5.72 7.24
C THR A 123 -7.26 -6.30 6.52
N LEU A 124 -7.43 -5.93 5.25
CA LEU A 124 -8.52 -6.47 4.42
C LEU A 124 -8.32 -7.97 4.16
N VAL A 125 -7.07 -8.40 3.93
CA VAL A 125 -6.72 -9.81 3.76
C VAL A 125 -7.17 -10.64 4.98
N ASP A 126 -6.92 -10.15 6.19
CA ASP A 126 -7.28 -10.87 7.42
C ASP A 126 -8.80 -11.02 7.58
N GLU A 127 -9.58 -10.03 7.13
CA GLU A 127 -11.05 -10.11 7.15
C GLU A 127 -11.54 -11.22 6.20
N LEU A 128 -10.99 -11.28 4.99
CA LEU A 128 -11.32 -12.33 4.03
C LEU A 128 -10.87 -13.72 4.49
N LEU A 129 -9.73 -13.81 5.16
CA LEU A 129 -9.28 -15.08 5.73
C LEU A 129 -10.13 -15.51 6.93
N ALA A 130 -10.77 -14.59 7.64
CA ALA A 130 -11.69 -14.95 8.72
C ALA A 130 -13.04 -15.49 8.20
N ASP A 131 -13.41 -15.20 6.95
CA ASP A 131 -14.65 -15.69 6.34
C ASP A 131 -14.54 -17.16 5.88
N ALA A 132 -15.30 -18.03 6.53
CA ALA A 132 -15.32 -19.46 6.24
C ALA A 132 -15.94 -19.79 4.87
N GLU A 133 -16.93 -19.02 4.41
CA GLU A 133 -17.57 -19.27 3.12
C GLU A 133 -16.62 -18.97 1.97
N PHE A 134 -15.93 -17.82 2.07
CA PHE A 134 -14.88 -17.43 1.15
C PHE A 134 -13.78 -18.48 1.04
N GLN A 135 -13.28 -18.98 2.18
CA GLN A 135 -12.27 -20.05 2.19
C GLN A 135 -12.76 -21.33 1.49
N LYS A 136 -13.98 -21.77 1.80
CA LYS A 136 -14.57 -22.99 1.22
C LYS A 136 -14.69 -22.87 -0.29
N TYR A 137 -15.20 -21.73 -0.78
CA TYR A 137 -15.34 -21.46 -2.20
C TYR A 137 -13.98 -21.46 -2.92
N ASN A 138 -13.01 -20.72 -2.40
CA ASN A 138 -11.69 -20.59 -3.00
C ASN A 138 -10.94 -21.92 -3.01
N LYS A 139 -11.01 -22.70 -1.92
CA LYS A 139 -10.39 -24.03 -1.86
C LYS A 139 -10.97 -24.97 -2.91
N ARG A 140 -12.30 -24.96 -3.08
CA ARG A 140 -12.98 -25.75 -4.11
C ARG A 140 -12.54 -25.33 -5.51
N LYS A 141 -12.62 -24.03 -5.83
CA LYS A 141 -12.24 -23.50 -7.15
C LYS A 141 -10.76 -23.69 -7.47
N TYR A 142 -9.88 -23.51 -6.50
CA TYR A 142 -8.47 -23.78 -6.65
C TYR A 142 -8.21 -25.25 -7.02
N LYS A 143 -8.88 -26.20 -6.34
CA LYS A 143 -8.76 -27.63 -6.64
C LYS A 143 -9.24 -27.96 -8.06
N GLU A 144 -10.41 -27.42 -8.46
CA GLU A 144 -10.94 -27.56 -9.82
C GLU A 144 -9.92 -27.09 -10.87
N ILE A 145 -9.36 -25.88 -10.69
CA ILE A 145 -8.35 -25.31 -11.60
C ILE A 145 -7.07 -26.15 -11.62
N MET A 146 -6.62 -26.66 -10.47
CA MET A 146 -5.42 -27.50 -10.39
C MET A 146 -5.62 -28.85 -11.08
N GLU A 147 -6.79 -29.47 -10.92
CA GLU A 147 -7.14 -30.70 -11.64
C GLU A 147 -7.21 -30.48 -13.15
N GLU A 148 -7.82 -29.38 -13.60
CA GLU A 148 -7.89 -29.00 -15.00
C GLU A 148 -6.48 -28.80 -15.59
N LYS A 149 -5.63 -28.01 -14.92
CA LYS A 149 -4.23 -27.79 -15.33
C LYS A 149 -3.40 -29.08 -15.35
N GLN A 150 -3.67 -30.04 -14.46
CA GLN A 150 -2.97 -31.33 -14.46
C GLN A 150 -3.40 -32.25 -15.62
N LYS A 151 -4.67 -32.19 -16.04
CA LYS A 151 -5.21 -33.03 -17.12
C LYS A 151 -4.62 -32.67 -18.48
N THR A 152 -4.29 -31.40 -18.70
CA THR A 152 -3.96 -30.88 -20.03
C THR A 152 -2.56 -31.26 -20.54
N HIS A 153 -1.51 -31.23 -19.72
CA HIS A 153 -0.14 -31.20 -20.29
C HIS A 153 0.66 -32.53 -20.24
N TYR A 154 0.73 -33.21 -19.10
CA TYR A 154 1.71 -34.31 -18.93
C TYR A 154 1.11 -35.71 -18.83
N LYS A 155 -0.07 -35.84 -18.19
CA LYS A 155 -0.74 -37.13 -18.01
C LYS A 155 -1.45 -37.59 -19.29
N SER A 156 -2.10 -36.67 -20.00
CA SER A 156 -2.71 -36.90 -21.32
C SER A 156 -1.67 -37.38 -22.34
N TRP A 157 -0.53 -36.69 -22.43
CA TRP A 157 0.59 -37.06 -23.31
C TRP A 157 1.19 -38.43 -22.95
N ARG A 158 1.42 -38.72 -21.66
CA ARG A 158 1.92 -40.03 -21.22
C ARG A 158 0.92 -41.16 -21.47
N GLN A 159 -0.38 -40.95 -21.24
CA GLN A 159 -1.41 -41.95 -21.56
C GLN A 159 -1.47 -42.22 -23.06
N ALA A 160 -1.48 -41.17 -23.89
CA ALA A 160 -1.45 -41.31 -25.35
C ALA A 160 -0.21 -42.08 -25.83
N LYS A 161 0.97 -41.83 -25.24
CA LYS A 161 2.21 -42.57 -25.55
C LYS A 161 2.13 -44.04 -25.14
N ARG A 162 1.57 -44.36 -23.96
CA ARG A 162 1.34 -45.74 -23.50
C ARG A 162 0.36 -46.49 -24.40
N LEU A 163 -0.75 -45.86 -24.80
CA LEU A 163 -1.74 -46.45 -25.71
C LEU A 163 -1.16 -46.73 -27.10
N LYS A 164 -0.30 -45.85 -27.63
CA LYS A 164 0.44 -46.10 -28.88
C LYS A 164 1.41 -47.28 -28.78
N LYS A 165 2.10 -47.44 -27.65
CA LYS A 165 3.06 -48.55 -27.45
C LYS A 165 2.38 -49.91 -27.30
N LYS A 166 1.12 -49.96 -26.84
CA LYS A 166 0.31 -51.19 -26.74
C LYS A 166 -0.32 -51.66 -28.05
N LYS A 167 -0.33 -50.81 -29.09
CA LYS A 167 -0.90 -51.13 -30.42
C LYS A 167 0.14 -51.66 -31.42
N LYS A 168 1.42 -51.70 -31.04
CA LYS A 168 2.49 -52.45 -31.71
C LYS A 168 2.68 -53.75 -30.93
#